data_AF-Q8J1S4-F1
#
_entry.id   AF-Q8J1S4-F1
#
_cell.length_a   1.000
_cell.length_b   1.000
_cell.length_c   1.000
_cell.angle_alpha   90.00
_cell.angle_beta   90.00
_cell.angle_gamma   90.00
#
_symmetry.space_group_name_H-M   'P 1'
#
loop_
_entity.id
_entity.type
_entity.pdbx_description
1 polymer ?
#
loop_
_entity_poly.entity_id
_entity_poly.type
_entity_poly.pdbx_seq_one_letter_code
_entity_poly.pdbx_strand_id
1 'polypeptide(L)'
;MSFKTLSALALALGAAVQFASAAVPLVQKRATCADGRTTANAACCVLFPILDDIQENLFDGAQCGEEVHESLRLTFHDAIGFSPTLGGGGADGSIIAFDTIETNFPANAGIDEIVSAQKPFVAKHNISAGDFIQFAGAVGVSNCPGGVRIPFFLGRPDAVAASPDHLVPEPFDSVDTILARMGDAGFSPVEVVWLLASHSIAAADKVDPSIPGTPFDSTPGVFDSQFFIETQLKGKLFPGTADNKGEAQSPLQGEIRLQSDHLLARDPQTACEWQSMVNNQPKIQNRFAATMSKMALLGQDKTKLIDCSDVIPTPPALVGAAHLPAGFSLSDVEQACAETPFPALTADPGPVTSVPPVPGS
;
A
#
# COMPACT_ATOMS: atom_id res chain seq x y z
N MET A 1 -67.28 -41.49 -27.20
CA MET A 1 -65.84 -41.16 -27.13
C MET A 1 -65.65 -40.10 -26.06
N SER A 2 -64.50 -40.12 -25.37
CA SER A 2 -64.00 -39.14 -24.38
C SER A 2 -64.31 -39.40 -22.89
N PHE A 3 -63.41 -40.24 -22.36
CA PHE A 3 -62.75 -40.29 -21.05
C PHE A 3 -63.19 -39.40 -19.87
N LYS A 4 -63.42 -40.11 -18.75
CA LYS A 4 -63.35 -39.69 -17.35
C LYS A 4 -61.90 -39.32 -16.96
N THR A 5 -61.74 -38.32 -16.10
CA THR A 5 -60.59 -38.23 -15.19
C THR A 5 -61.00 -37.58 -13.88
N LEU A 6 -60.95 -38.39 -12.81
CA LEU A 6 -60.89 -37.97 -11.42
C LEU A 6 -59.79 -38.80 -10.76
N SER A 7 -58.99 -38.09 -9.95
CA SER A 7 -58.16 -38.58 -8.84
C SER A 7 -56.88 -39.37 -9.16
N ALA A 8 -55.74 -38.77 -8.79
CA ALA A 8 -54.83 -39.35 -7.80
C ALA A 8 -53.87 -38.27 -7.27
N LEU A 9 -53.96 -38.01 -5.97
CA LEU A 9 -53.03 -37.22 -5.18
C LEU A 9 -51.81 -38.11 -4.89
N ALA A 10 -50.63 -37.76 -5.38
CA ALA A 10 -49.38 -38.42 -5.04
C ALA A 10 -48.57 -37.53 -4.08
N LEU A 11 -48.55 -37.89 -2.80
CA LEU A 11 -47.56 -37.39 -1.84
C LEU A 11 -46.21 -38.06 -2.13
N ALA A 12 -45.21 -37.27 -2.51
CA ALA A 12 -43.81 -37.69 -2.50
C ALA A 12 -43.11 -37.04 -1.30
N LEU A 13 -42.84 -37.81 -0.25
CA LEU A 13 -41.87 -37.46 0.77
C LEU A 13 -40.46 -37.67 0.19
N GLY A 14 -39.78 -36.57 -0.16
CA GLY A 14 -38.35 -36.58 -0.43
C GLY A 14 -37.58 -36.45 0.88
N ALA A 15 -36.92 -37.53 1.33
CA ALA A 15 -35.94 -37.45 2.41
C ALA A 15 -34.66 -36.81 1.87
N ALA A 16 -34.41 -35.56 2.26
CA ALA A 16 -33.13 -34.91 2.00
C ALA A 16 -32.08 -35.47 2.98
N VAL A 17 -31.19 -36.32 2.48
CA VAL A 17 -29.99 -36.74 3.23
C VAL A 17 -29.00 -35.58 3.20
N GLN A 18 -28.97 -34.78 4.26
CA GLN A 18 -27.89 -33.81 4.48
C GLN A 18 -26.62 -34.57 4.86
N PHE A 19 -25.71 -34.74 3.92
CA PHE A 19 -24.32 -35.06 4.25
C PHE A 19 -23.70 -33.82 4.88
N ALA A 20 -23.75 -33.73 6.21
CA ALA A 20 -22.91 -32.82 6.97
C ALA A 20 -21.47 -33.35 6.90
N SER A 21 -20.70 -32.90 5.90
CA SER A 21 -19.26 -33.02 5.96
C SER A 21 -18.76 -32.10 7.07
N ALA A 22 -18.65 -32.65 8.28
CA ALA A 22 -17.86 -32.02 9.34
C ALA A 22 -16.41 -32.00 8.86
N ALA A 23 -15.99 -30.88 8.27
CA ALA A 23 -14.59 -30.60 8.05
C ALA A 23 -13.94 -30.49 9.42
N VAL A 24 -13.30 -31.58 9.87
CA VAL A 24 -12.38 -31.53 11.00
C VAL A 24 -11.26 -30.59 10.57
N PRO A 25 -11.04 -29.45 11.26
CA PRO A 25 -9.90 -28.61 10.93
C PRO A 25 -8.66 -29.47 11.17
N LEU A 26 -7.87 -29.71 10.11
CA LEU A 26 -6.53 -30.26 10.29
C LEU A 26 -5.81 -29.29 11.23
N VAL A 27 -5.48 -29.77 12.43
CA VAL A 27 -4.59 -29.04 13.34
C VAL A 27 -3.25 -28.97 12.61
N GLN A 28 -3.02 -27.87 11.87
CA GLN A 28 -1.69 -27.56 11.37
C GLN A 28 -0.81 -27.43 12.61
N LYS A 29 0.13 -28.36 12.76
CA LYS A 29 1.14 -28.32 13.82
C LYS A 29 1.91 -27.01 13.65
N ARG A 30 1.65 -26.03 14.53
CA ARG A 30 2.44 -24.80 14.60
C ARG A 30 3.81 -25.13 15.19
N ALA A 31 4.83 -24.41 14.73
CA ALA A 31 6.15 -24.43 15.32
C ALA A 31 6.21 -23.49 16.52
N THR A 32 6.91 -23.87 17.57
CA THR A 32 7.24 -22.99 18.70
C THR A 32 8.68 -22.52 18.53
N CYS A 33 8.87 -21.20 18.54
CA CYS A 33 10.16 -20.54 18.40
C CYS A 33 10.91 -20.50 19.74
N ALA A 34 12.19 -20.12 19.71
CA ALA A 34 13.06 -20.13 20.90
C ALA A 34 12.58 -19.21 22.03
N ASP A 35 11.84 -18.16 21.69
CA ASP A 35 11.24 -17.18 22.60
C ASP A 35 9.82 -17.56 23.09
N GLY A 36 9.33 -18.74 22.69
CA GLY A 36 7.99 -19.23 23.04
C GLY A 36 6.85 -18.76 22.14
N ARG A 37 7.09 -17.84 21.18
CA ARG A 37 6.09 -17.49 20.14
C ARG A 37 5.84 -18.67 19.22
N THR A 38 4.71 -18.67 18.53
CA THR A 38 4.34 -19.74 17.59
C THR A 38 4.06 -19.21 16.20
N THR A 39 4.50 -19.96 15.18
CA THR A 39 4.27 -19.65 13.77
C THR A 39 3.83 -20.90 13.01
N ALA A 40 3.19 -20.74 11.86
CA ALA A 40 2.80 -21.81 10.96
C ALA A 40 4.00 -22.60 10.39
N ASN A 41 5.18 -21.97 10.25
CA ASN A 41 6.38 -22.62 9.74
C ASN A 41 7.62 -22.23 10.57
N ALA A 42 8.40 -23.23 11.04
CA ALA A 42 9.57 -23.02 11.87
C ALA A 42 10.63 -22.08 11.25
N ALA A 43 10.72 -22.01 9.92
CA ALA A 43 11.62 -21.08 9.23
C ALA A 43 11.29 -19.60 9.52
N CYS A 44 10.03 -19.29 9.81
CA CYS A 44 9.59 -17.93 10.13
C CYS A 44 10.04 -17.47 11.52
N CYS A 45 10.53 -18.37 12.38
CA CYS A 45 11.01 -17.99 13.73
C CYS A 45 12.15 -16.98 13.71
N VAL A 46 12.95 -16.93 12.62
CA VAL A 46 14.03 -15.96 12.48
C VAL A 46 13.52 -14.51 12.39
N LEU A 47 12.26 -14.31 12.00
CA LEU A 47 11.67 -12.99 11.81
C LEU A 47 11.25 -12.32 13.12
N PHE A 48 11.03 -13.09 14.18
CA PHE A 48 10.55 -12.55 15.45
C PHE A 48 11.59 -11.64 16.15
N PRO A 49 12.88 -12.01 16.24
CA PRO A 49 13.91 -11.08 16.68
C PRO A 49 14.08 -9.86 15.77
N ILE A 50 13.87 -10.01 14.46
CA ILE A 50 13.93 -8.89 13.50
C ILE A 50 12.77 -7.93 13.76
N LEU A 51 11.55 -8.47 13.94
CA LEU A 51 10.35 -7.72 14.28
C LEU A 51 10.56 -6.87 15.52
N ASP A 52 11.05 -7.47 16.61
CA ASP A 52 11.27 -6.75 17.86
C ASP A 52 12.29 -5.62 17.67
N ASP A 53 13.38 -5.89 16.95
CA ASP A 53 14.46 -4.94 16.71
C ASP A 53 14.02 -3.75 15.83
N ILE A 54 13.30 -4.00 14.73
CA ILE A 54 12.83 -2.91 13.86
C ILE A 54 11.69 -2.12 14.52
N GLN A 55 10.83 -2.76 15.32
CA GLN A 55 9.79 -2.03 16.05
C GLN A 55 10.40 -1.09 17.10
N GLU A 56 11.44 -1.54 17.81
CA GLU A 56 12.11 -0.73 18.84
C GLU A 56 13.02 0.35 18.23
N ASN A 57 13.83 -0.01 17.22
CA ASN A 57 14.99 0.78 16.81
C ASN A 57 14.91 1.38 15.40
N LEU A 58 13.95 0.95 14.57
CA LEU A 58 13.69 1.56 13.25
C LEU A 58 12.38 2.34 13.26
N PHE A 59 11.35 1.85 13.96
CA PHE A 59 10.01 2.46 13.99
C PHE A 59 9.68 3.11 15.34
N ASP A 60 10.69 3.54 16.10
CA ASP A 60 10.56 4.33 17.34
C ASP A 60 9.50 3.82 18.33
N GLY A 61 9.46 2.51 18.56
CA GLY A 61 8.46 1.87 19.40
C GLY A 61 7.12 1.64 18.68
N ALA A 62 7.17 1.14 17.44
CA ALA A 62 6.02 0.78 16.61
C ALA A 62 5.13 1.97 16.21
N GLN A 63 5.72 3.11 15.89
CA GLN A 63 5.02 4.27 15.33
C GLN A 63 4.73 4.07 13.84
N CYS A 64 3.68 4.73 13.35
CA CYS A 64 3.43 4.96 11.93
C CYS A 64 3.92 6.39 11.62
N GLY A 65 5.23 6.52 11.46
CA GLY A 65 5.94 7.78 11.20
C GLY A 65 6.86 7.67 9.99
N GLU A 66 7.88 8.54 9.93
CA GLU A 66 8.73 8.69 8.74
C GLU A 66 9.32 7.37 8.25
N GLU A 67 10.01 6.60 9.10
CA GLU A 67 10.63 5.34 8.69
C GLU A 67 9.63 4.31 8.18
N VAL A 68 8.39 4.34 8.67
CA VAL A 68 7.32 3.47 8.14
C VAL A 68 6.92 3.92 6.74
N HIS A 69 6.75 5.22 6.52
CA HIS A 69 6.39 5.79 5.22
C HIS A 69 7.50 5.50 4.19
N GLU A 70 8.76 5.74 4.56
CA GLU A 70 9.90 5.46 3.71
C GLU A 70 10.09 3.96 3.46
N SER A 71 9.91 3.12 4.48
CA SER A 71 9.99 1.65 4.32
C SER A 71 8.91 1.13 3.37
N LEU A 72 7.71 1.69 3.44
CA LEU A 72 6.64 1.37 2.51
C LEU A 72 6.99 1.82 1.08
N ARG A 73 7.47 3.05 0.91
CA ARG A 73 7.94 3.56 -0.38
C ARG A 73 9.06 2.67 -0.95
N LEU A 74 10.03 2.28 -0.13
CA LEU A 74 11.15 1.43 -0.52
C LEU A 74 10.68 0.08 -1.11
N THR A 75 9.58 -0.48 -0.61
CA THR A 75 9.03 -1.73 -1.18
C THR A 75 8.65 -1.59 -2.65
N PHE A 76 8.11 -0.43 -3.05
CA PHE A 76 7.74 -0.13 -4.44
C PHE A 76 8.99 0.12 -5.28
N HIS A 77 9.91 0.95 -4.79
CA HIS A 77 11.12 1.32 -5.53
C HIS A 77 12.06 0.13 -5.79
N ASP A 78 12.13 -0.84 -4.87
CA ASP A 78 12.78 -2.13 -5.11
C ASP A 78 11.97 -2.95 -6.13
N ALA A 79 10.71 -3.24 -5.82
CA ALA A 79 9.93 -4.21 -6.58
C ALA A 79 9.60 -3.80 -8.02
N ILE A 80 9.38 -2.51 -8.29
CA ILE A 80 8.98 -2.03 -9.62
C ILE A 80 10.15 -1.96 -10.60
N GLY A 81 11.40 -2.14 -10.12
CA GLY A 81 12.60 -2.42 -10.90
C GLY A 81 12.54 -3.78 -11.61
N PHE A 82 11.44 -4.06 -12.31
CA PHE A 82 11.14 -5.30 -13.01
C PHE A 82 10.44 -4.98 -14.32
N SER A 83 11.04 -5.37 -15.43
CA SER A 83 10.43 -5.34 -16.75
C SER A 83 10.74 -6.66 -17.47
N PRO A 84 9.72 -7.38 -17.97
CA PRO A 84 9.94 -8.55 -18.81
C PRO A 84 10.78 -8.28 -20.06
N THR A 85 10.89 -7.02 -20.48
CA THR A 85 11.61 -6.62 -21.70
C THR A 85 12.92 -5.89 -21.41
N LEU A 86 12.96 -5.01 -20.40
CA LEU A 86 14.15 -4.20 -20.08
C LEU A 86 15.05 -4.84 -19.00
N GLY A 87 14.56 -5.85 -18.28
CA GLY A 87 15.28 -6.50 -17.19
C GLY A 87 14.91 -5.95 -15.81
N GLY A 88 15.81 -6.12 -14.83
CA GLY A 88 15.53 -5.86 -13.43
C GLY A 88 14.94 -7.07 -12.71
N GLY A 89 15.33 -7.26 -11.44
CA GLY A 89 15.02 -8.45 -10.65
C GLY A 89 13.71 -8.37 -9.86
N GLY A 90 13.07 -7.20 -9.82
CA GLY A 90 11.86 -6.97 -9.04
C GLY A 90 12.14 -6.90 -7.54
N ALA A 91 11.30 -7.56 -6.74
CA ALA A 91 11.44 -7.51 -5.28
C ALA A 91 12.60 -8.42 -4.83
N ASP A 92 13.84 -8.02 -5.08
CA ASP A 92 15.06 -8.80 -4.84
C ASP A 92 16.07 -8.10 -3.91
N GLY A 93 15.81 -6.86 -3.50
CA GLY A 93 16.70 -6.07 -2.65
C GLY A 93 17.85 -5.41 -3.40
N SER A 94 17.78 -5.30 -4.73
CA SER A 94 18.83 -4.68 -5.54
C SER A 94 19.08 -3.24 -5.12
N ILE A 95 18.04 -2.50 -4.71
CA ILE A 95 18.17 -1.10 -4.27
C ILE A 95 19.03 -0.93 -3.02
N ILE A 96 19.11 -1.95 -2.15
CA ILE A 96 20.04 -1.98 -1.00
C ILE A 96 21.41 -2.53 -1.43
N ALA A 97 21.43 -3.61 -2.23
CA ALA A 97 22.68 -4.30 -2.61
C ALA A 97 23.55 -3.47 -3.56
N PHE A 98 22.92 -2.66 -4.41
CA PHE A 98 23.51 -1.79 -5.42
C PHE A 98 23.10 -0.33 -5.19
N ASP A 99 22.96 0.09 -3.92
CA ASP A 99 22.55 1.44 -3.53
C ASP A 99 23.39 2.54 -4.19
N THR A 100 24.71 2.36 -4.29
CA THR A 100 25.59 3.33 -4.96
C THR A 100 25.28 3.54 -6.45
N ILE A 101 24.42 2.72 -7.05
CA ILE A 101 23.89 2.87 -8.41
C ILE A 101 22.44 3.34 -8.33
N GLU A 102 21.56 2.57 -7.69
CA GLU A 102 20.12 2.76 -7.81
C GLU A 102 19.60 3.99 -7.07
N THR A 103 20.18 4.36 -5.93
CA THR A 103 19.72 5.57 -5.20
C THR A 103 20.16 6.87 -5.90
N ASN A 104 21.04 6.80 -6.89
CA ASN A 104 21.42 7.92 -7.74
C ASN A 104 20.49 8.13 -8.94
N PHE A 105 19.52 7.23 -9.18
CA PHE A 105 18.51 7.43 -10.21
C PHE A 105 17.58 8.59 -9.83
N PRO A 106 17.21 9.49 -10.76
CA PRO A 106 16.37 10.65 -10.45
C PRO A 106 15.05 10.29 -9.74
N ALA A 107 14.39 9.21 -10.19
CA ALA A 107 13.14 8.74 -9.59
C ALA A 107 13.30 8.19 -8.16
N ASN A 108 14.52 7.81 -7.76
CA ASN A 108 14.84 7.29 -6.43
C ASN A 108 15.34 8.37 -5.46
N ALA A 109 15.20 9.66 -5.80
CA ALA A 109 15.59 10.75 -4.90
C ALA A 109 14.95 10.58 -3.51
N GLY A 110 15.79 10.67 -2.46
CA GLY A 110 15.41 10.51 -1.05
C GLY A 110 15.30 9.06 -0.56
N ILE A 111 15.50 8.04 -1.41
CA ILE A 111 15.48 6.63 -0.97
C ILE A 111 16.77 6.23 -0.22
N ASP A 112 17.86 6.97 -0.42
CA ASP A 112 19.16 6.68 0.19
C ASP A 112 19.16 6.74 1.73
N GLU A 113 18.30 7.59 2.31
CA GLU A 113 18.16 7.77 3.75
C GLU A 113 17.65 6.46 4.40
N ILE A 114 16.48 5.97 3.98
CA ILE A 114 15.94 4.69 4.48
C ILE A 114 16.78 3.46 4.08
N VAL A 115 17.41 3.45 2.91
CA VAL A 115 18.34 2.37 2.53
C VAL A 115 19.52 2.31 3.51
N SER A 116 20.06 3.46 3.88
CA SER A 116 21.16 3.57 4.86
C SER A 116 20.71 3.13 6.26
N ALA A 117 19.47 3.45 6.65
CA ALA A 117 18.89 3.03 7.93
C ALA A 117 18.62 1.52 8.00
N GLN A 118 18.16 0.90 6.91
CA GLN A 118 17.81 -0.53 6.87
C GLN A 118 19.04 -1.45 6.72
N LYS A 119 20.10 -1.02 6.01
CA LYS A 119 21.32 -1.81 5.75
C LYS A 119 21.94 -2.48 6.99
N PRO A 120 22.13 -1.79 8.13
CA PRO A 120 22.66 -2.41 9.34
C PRO A 120 21.81 -3.56 9.87
N PHE A 121 20.48 -3.51 9.75
CA PHE A 121 19.58 -4.57 10.18
C PHE A 121 19.69 -5.80 9.28
N VAL A 122 19.76 -5.59 7.95
CA VAL A 122 20.01 -6.67 6.97
C VAL A 122 21.29 -7.43 7.35
N ALA A 123 22.38 -6.71 7.62
CA ALA A 123 23.65 -7.30 8.00
C ALA A 123 23.62 -7.99 9.38
N LYS A 124 23.01 -7.34 10.39
CA LYS A 124 22.91 -7.84 11.77
C LYS A 124 22.14 -9.16 11.85
N HIS A 125 21.05 -9.27 11.10
CA HIS A 125 20.15 -10.43 11.15
C HIS A 125 20.43 -11.48 10.07
N ASN A 126 21.38 -11.21 9.16
CA ASN A 126 21.76 -12.11 8.07
C ASN A 126 20.52 -12.62 7.29
N ILE A 127 19.64 -11.67 6.95
CA ILE A 127 18.46 -11.85 6.10
C ILE A 127 18.77 -11.23 4.74
N SER A 128 18.18 -11.74 3.65
CA SER A 128 18.38 -11.11 2.33
C SER A 128 17.77 -9.70 2.33
N ALA A 129 18.36 -8.80 1.53
CA ALA A 129 17.88 -7.43 1.43
C ALA A 129 16.42 -7.39 0.95
N GLY A 130 16.06 -8.20 -0.06
CA GLY A 130 14.69 -8.25 -0.58
C GLY A 130 13.68 -8.74 0.46
N ASP A 131 14.04 -9.73 1.30
CA ASP A 131 13.15 -10.16 2.37
C ASP A 131 12.99 -9.08 3.44
N PHE A 132 14.08 -8.39 3.80
CA PHE A 132 14.02 -7.32 4.79
C PHE A 132 13.17 -6.13 4.35
N ILE A 133 13.34 -5.63 3.12
CA ILE A 133 12.56 -4.50 2.58
C ILE A 133 11.06 -4.81 2.67
N GLN A 134 10.65 -5.97 2.16
CA GLN A 134 9.24 -6.37 2.13
C GLN A 134 8.70 -6.67 3.54
N PHE A 135 9.55 -7.15 4.45
CA PHE A 135 9.19 -7.34 5.85
C PHE A 135 8.99 -6.01 6.58
N ALA A 136 9.93 -5.07 6.43
CA ALA A 136 9.86 -3.75 7.03
C ALA A 136 8.63 -2.97 6.55
N GLY A 137 8.33 -2.98 5.25
CA GLY A 137 7.11 -2.37 4.72
C GLY A 137 5.82 -3.01 5.26
N ALA A 138 5.76 -4.36 5.34
CA ALA A 138 4.59 -5.05 5.88
C ALA A 138 4.39 -4.82 7.39
N VAL A 139 5.47 -4.77 8.17
CA VAL A 139 5.44 -4.44 9.60
C VAL A 139 5.06 -2.98 9.80
N GLY A 140 5.66 -2.06 9.06
CA GLY A 140 5.38 -0.62 9.16
C GLY A 140 3.90 -0.31 8.89
N VAL A 141 3.32 -0.84 7.80
CA VAL A 141 1.88 -0.70 7.52
C VAL A 141 1.02 -1.26 8.66
N SER A 142 1.50 -2.28 9.36
CA SER A 142 0.79 -2.84 10.52
C SER A 142 0.83 -1.96 11.77
N ASN A 143 1.68 -0.93 11.82
CA ASN A 143 1.69 0.05 12.91
C ASN A 143 0.61 1.11 12.74
N CYS A 144 0.19 1.37 11.50
CA CYS A 144 -0.77 2.43 11.18
C CYS A 144 -2.21 2.02 11.55
N PRO A 145 -2.95 2.81 12.35
CA PRO A 145 -4.38 2.60 12.54
C PRO A 145 -5.13 2.52 11.22
N GLY A 146 -6.00 1.53 11.08
CA GLY A 146 -6.71 1.28 9.81
C GLY A 146 -5.89 0.51 8.78
N GLY A 147 -4.60 0.26 9.04
CA GLY A 147 -3.70 -0.52 8.20
C GLY A 147 -4.15 -1.97 8.01
N VAL A 148 -3.33 -2.75 7.28
CA VAL A 148 -3.64 -4.13 6.93
C VAL A 148 -2.43 -5.04 7.11
N ARG A 149 -2.68 -6.32 7.40
CA ARG A 149 -1.65 -7.36 7.33
C ARG A 149 -1.37 -7.71 5.89
N ILE A 150 -0.31 -7.11 5.33
CA ILE A 150 0.19 -7.50 4.02
C ILE A 150 0.77 -8.93 4.13
N PRO A 151 0.39 -9.85 3.22
CA PRO A 151 1.02 -11.18 3.17
C PRO A 151 2.53 -11.08 2.98
N PHE A 152 3.28 -11.80 3.83
CA PHE A 152 4.74 -11.82 3.80
C PHE A 152 5.25 -13.21 3.47
N PHE A 153 6.11 -13.30 2.46
CA PHE A 153 6.74 -14.53 2.00
C PHE A 153 8.26 -14.39 2.16
N LEU A 154 8.89 -15.30 2.91
CA LEU A 154 10.33 -15.34 3.17
C LEU A 154 11.05 -16.24 2.14
N GLY A 155 12.24 -15.84 1.71
CA GLY A 155 13.15 -16.66 0.92
C GLY A 155 13.64 -16.03 -0.38
N ARG A 156 13.59 -14.70 -0.51
CA ARG A 156 14.14 -14.01 -1.69
C ARG A 156 15.66 -14.24 -1.77
N PRO A 157 16.19 -14.62 -2.94
CA PRO A 157 17.64 -14.70 -3.13
C PRO A 157 18.25 -13.29 -3.15
N ASP A 158 19.56 -13.20 -2.91
CA ASP A 158 20.28 -11.95 -3.07
C ASP A 158 20.25 -11.48 -4.54
N ALA A 159 20.05 -10.18 -4.73
CA ALA A 159 20.10 -9.55 -6.04
C ALA A 159 21.44 -9.80 -6.75
N VAL A 160 21.39 -10.04 -8.06
CA VAL A 160 22.58 -10.37 -8.87
C VAL A 160 23.07 -9.20 -9.73
N ALA A 161 22.25 -8.16 -9.89
CA ALA A 161 22.57 -6.93 -10.62
C ALA A 161 21.68 -5.79 -10.15
N ALA A 162 22.10 -4.55 -10.40
CA ALA A 162 21.27 -3.37 -10.20
C ALA A 162 20.09 -3.35 -11.19
N SER A 163 18.97 -2.78 -10.79
CA SER A 163 17.86 -2.47 -11.70
C SER A 163 18.31 -1.51 -12.82
N PRO A 164 17.78 -1.63 -14.05
CA PRO A 164 17.82 -0.55 -15.02
C PRO A 164 17.17 0.74 -14.45
N ASP A 165 17.70 1.89 -14.85
CA ASP A 165 17.05 3.19 -14.59
C ASP A 165 15.75 3.31 -15.42
N HIS A 166 14.93 4.33 -15.11
CA HIS A 166 13.67 4.67 -15.78
C HIS A 166 12.56 3.61 -15.66
N LEU A 167 12.66 2.72 -14.67
CA LEU A 167 11.61 1.76 -14.35
C LEU A 167 10.66 2.24 -13.24
N VAL A 168 11.05 3.23 -12.43
CA VAL A 168 10.20 3.83 -11.40
C VAL A 168 9.44 5.03 -12.00
N PRO A 169 8.09 5.07 -11.92
CA PRO A 169 7.32 6.23 -12.37
C PRO A 169 7.68 7.51 -11.61
N GLU A 170 7.67 8.64 -12.32
CA GLU A 170 7.92 9.96 -11.74
C GLU A 170 6.61 10.76 -11.56
N PRO A 171 6.51 11.67 -10.58
CA PRO A 171 5.25 12.37 -10.29
C PRO A 171 4.79 13.32 -11.41
N PHE A 172 5.63 13.59 -12.39
CA PHE A 172 5.32 14.40 -13.58
C PHE A 172 5.04 13.57 -14.83
N ASP A 173 5.07 12.23 -14.73
CA ASP A 173 4.69 11.36 -15.83
C ASP A 173 3.21 11.49 -16.16
N SER A 174 2.87 11.29 -17.44
CA SER A 174 1.47 11.24 -17.87
C SER A 174 0.78 9.98 -17.34
N VAL A 175 -0.55 10.00 -17.21
CA VAL A 175 -1.32 8.83 -16.81
C VAL A 175 -1.03 7.64 -17.73
N ASP A 176 -1.00 7.85 -19.05
CA ASP A 176 -0.69 6.78 -20.01
C ASP A 176 0.72 6.21 -19.80
N THR A 177 1.70 7.05 -19.48
CA THR A 177 3.08 6.60 -19.14
C THR A 177 3.08 5.73 -17.90
N ILE A 178 2.44 6.18 -16.82
CA ILE A 178 2.36 5.45 -15.55
C ILE A 178 1.63 4.11 -15.77
N LEU A 179 0.47 4.13 -16.41
CA LEU A 179 -0.32 2.92 -16.65
C LEU A 179 0.40 1.93 -17.57
N ALA A 180 1.13 2.40 -18.59
CA ALA A 180 1.96 1.54 -19.43
C ALA A 180 3.12 0.91 -18.65
N ARG A 181 3.83 1.70 -17.81
CA ARG A 181 4.93 1.20 -16.98
C ARG A 181 4.45 0.16 -15.98
N MET A 182 3.38 0.47 -15.24
CA MET A 182 2.77 -0.44 -14.29
C MET A 182 2.20 -1.69 -15.00
N GLY A 183 1.64 -1.54 -16.20
CA GLY A 183 1.20 -2.64 -17.05
C GLY A 183 2.31 -3.59 -17.48
N ASP A 184 3.49 -3.06 -17.86
CA ASP A 184 4.69 -3.86 -18.17
C ASP A 184 5.16 -4.69 -16.95
N ALA A 185 5.07 -4.12 -15.73
CA ALA A 185 5.30 -4.86 -14.49
C ALA A 185 4.13 -5.80 -14.09
N GLY A 186 3.02 -5.77 -14.82
CA GLY A 186 1.90 -6.70 -14.66
C GLY A 186 0.70 -6.17 -13.88
N PHE A 187 0.58 -4.86 -13.63
CA PHE A 187 -0.56 -4.25 -12.93
C PHE A 187 -1.56 -3.60 -13.89
N SER A 188 -2.84 -3.83 -13.63
CA SER A 188 -3.95 -3.14 -14.29
C SER A 188 -4.14 -1.72 -13.73
N PRO A 189 -4.86 -0.82 -14.46
CA PRO A 189 -5.12 0.54 -13.96
C PRO A 189 -5.78 0.61 -12.58
N VAL A 190 -6.71 -0.31 -12.28
CA VAL A 190 -7.34 -0.38 -10.95
C VAL A 190 -6.36 -0.80 -9.87
N GLU A 191 -5.39 -1.67 -10.18
CA GLU A 191 -4.33 -2.07 -9.24
C GLU A 191 -3.35 -0.92 -8.96
N VAL A 192 -3.12 -0.01 -9.92
CA VAL A 192 -2.34 1.23 -9.67
C VAL A 192 -3.05 2.09 -8.61
N VAL A 193 -4.35 2.31 -8.74
CA VAL A 193 -5.15 3.03 -7.73
C VAL A 193 -5.09 2.33 -6.37
N TRP A 194 -5.12 0.99 -6.35
CA TRP A 194 -5.04 0.23 -5.11
C TRP A 194 -3.69 0.38 -4.42
N LEU A 195 -2.58 0.39 -5.18
CA LEU A 195 -1.25 0.62 -4.62
C LEU A 195 -1.10 2.04 -4.07
N LEU A 196 -1.67 3.04 -4.74
CA LEU A 196 -1.63 4.44 -4.30
C LEU A 196 -2.39 4.70 -2.99
N ALA A 197 -3.10 3.72 -2.43
CA ALA A 197 -3.54 3.81 -1.04
C ALA A 197 -2.36 3.99 -0.05
N SER A 198 -1.14 3.62 -0.44
CA SER A 198 0.08 3.93 0.32
C SER A 198 0.26 5.42 0.58
N HIS A 199 -0.25 6.30 -0.30
CA HIS A 199 -0.13 7.75 -0.13
C HIS A 199 -1.00 8.30 1.02
N SER A 200 -1.87 7.49 1.62
CA SER A 200 -2.58 7.83 2.86
C SER A 200 -1.68 7.82 4.12
N ILE A 201 -0.51 7.19 4.02
CA ILE A 201 0.50 7.15 5.09
C ILE A 201 1.86 7.55 4.53
N ALA A 202 1.94 8.76 3.99
CA ALA A 202 3.12 9.24 3.29
C ALA A 202 3.26 10.77 3.31
N ALA A 203 4.49 11.20 3.07
CA ALA A 203 4.88 12.58 2.86
C ALA A 203 5.95 12.70 1.77
N ALA A 204 6.26 13.94 1.39
CA ALA A 204 7.31 14.24 0.42
C ALA A 204 8.38 15.18 0.97
N ASP A 205 9.65 14.82 0.72
CA ASP A 205 10.80 15.66 1.08
C ASP A 205 11.46 16.36 -0.10
N LYS A 206 11.41 15.73 -1.28
CA LYS A 206 12.24 16.15 -2.44
C LYS A 206 11.45 16.81 -3.56
N VAL A 207 10.11 16.83 -3.47
CA VAL A 207 9.26 17.54 -4.46
C VAL A 207 9.36 19.04 -4.26
N ASP A 208 9.16 19.52 -3.03
CA ASP A 208 9.52 20.86 -2.60
C ASP A 208 10.50 20.78 -1.41
N PRO A 209 11.81 20.94 -1.65
CA PRO A 209 12.82 20.88 -0.59
C PRO A 209 12.74 21.98 0.47
N SER A 210 11.89 23.01 0.31
CA SER A 210 11.69 24.06 1.32
C SER A 210 10.75 23.65 2.45
N ILE A 211 9.99 22.55 2.27
CA ILE A 211 8.98 22.04 3.20
C ILE A 211 9.01 20.51 3.27
N PRO A 212 10.15 19.90 3.68
CA PRO A 212 10.22 18.45 3.84
C PRO A 212 9.21 17.93 4.87
N GLY A 213 8.82 16.66 4.74
CA GLY A 213 7.80 16.00 5.55
C GLY A 213 6.37 16.47 5.26
N THR A 214 6.11 17.15 4.13
CA THR A 214 4.74 17.59 3.82
C THR A 214 3.88 16.40 3.35
N PRO A 215 2.78 16.05 4.04
CA PRO A 215 1.98 14.87 3.74
C PRO A 215 1.09 15.03 2.50
N PHE A 216 0.65 13.90 1.94
CA PHE A 216 -0.28 13.87 0.80
C PHE A 216 -1.75 13.94 1.20
N ASP A 217 -2.06 13.75 2.49
CA ASP A 217 -3.38 13.97 3.07
C ASP A 217 -3.28 14.56 4.49
N SER A 218 -4.42 14.85 5.10
CA SER A 218 -4.50 15.46 6.44
C SER A 218 -4.23 14.49 7.60
N THR A 219 -4.05 13.21 7.32
CA THR A 219 -3.96 12.12 8.32
C THR A 219 -2.82 11.14 8.02
N PRO A 220 -1.56 11.60 7.82
CA PRO A 220 -0.47 10.75 7.33
C PRO A 220 -0.06 9.61 8.28
N GLY A 221 -0.55 9.59 9.52
CA GLY A 221 -0.34 8.49 10.46
C GLY A 221 -1.48 7.45 10.49
N VAL A 222 -2.52 7.59 9.64
CA VAL A 222 -3.72 6.74 9.62
C VAL A 222 -3.95 6.24 8.20
N PHE A 223 -4.07 4.93 8.04
CA PHE A 223 -4.34 4.33 6.73
C PHE A 223 -5.84 4.33 6.46
N ASP A 224 -6.34 5.37 5.79
CA ASP A 224 -7.77 5.60 5.57
C ASP A 224 -8.09 6.02 4.12
N SER A 225 -9.14 6.82 3.93
CA SER A 225 -9.57 7.30 2.61
C SER A 225 -9.36 8.80 2.38
N GLN A 226 -8.73 9.52 3.31
CA GLN A 226 -8.54 10.97 3.21
C GLN A 226 -7.72 11.34 1.99
N PHE A 227 -6.64 10.63 1.69
CA PHE A 227 -5.92 10.76 0.41
C PHE A 227 -6.85 10.75 -0.82
N PHE A 228 -7.74 9.78 -0.94
CA PHE A 228 -8.66 9.69 -2.08
C PHE A 228 -9.71 10.83 -2.10
N ILE A 229 -10.09 11.34 -0.92
CA ILE A 229 -11.05 12.43 -0.78
C ILE A 229 -10.39 13.77 -1.12
N GLU A 230 -9.24 14.05 -0.52
CA GLU A 230 -8.55 15.34 -0.55
C GLU A 230 -7.94 15.60 -1.92
N THR A 231 -7.41 14.57 -2.59
CA THR A 231 -6.96 14.66 -4.00
C THR A 231 -8.08 15.02 -4.98
N GLN A 232 -9.34 14.71 -4.66
CA GLN A 232 -10.50 15.08 -5.47
C GLN A 232 -10.94 16.54 -5.25
N LEU A 233 -10.43 17.24 -4.23
CA LEU A 233 -10.75 18.65 -3.98
C LEU A 233 -10.04 19.57 -4.98
N LYS A 234 -10.67 20.71 -5.30
CA LYS A 234 -10.06 21.80 -6.08
C LYS A 234 -8.76 22.25 -5.43
N GLY A 235 -7.68 22.27 -6.20
CA GLY A 235 -6.42 22.90 -5.79
C GLY A 235 -6.60 24.41 -5.59
N LYS A 236 -6.02 24.95 -4.51
CA LYS A 236 -6.15 26.36 -4.12
C LYS A 236 -4.79 27.06 -3.97
N LEU A 237 -3.75 26.32 -3.60
CA LEU A 237 -2.43 26.86 -3.27
C LEU A 237 -1.32 25.84 -3.53
N PHE A 238 -0.08 26.30 -3.54
CA PHE A 238 1.10 25.46 -3.28
C PHE A 238 1.50 25.69 -1.81
N PRO A 239 1.71 24.64 -1.00
CA PRO A 239 1.98 24.78 0.43
C PRO A 239 3.32 25.47 0.73
N GLY A 240 4.28 25.38 -0.20
CA GLY A 240 5.61 25.99 -0.12
C GLY A 240 5.88 26.94 -1.29
N THR A 241 6.89 26.61 -2.09
CA THR A 241 7.23 27.28 -3.34
C THR A 241 6.33 26.81 -4.48
N ALA A 242 6.12 27.68 -5.48
CA ALA A 242 5.33 27.33 -6.66
C ALA A 242 6.22 26.82 -7.80
N ASP A 243 5.60 26.15 -8.77
CA ASP A 243 6.22 25.66 -10.01
C ASP A 243 7.30 24.56 -9.82
N ASN A 244 7.21 23.78 -8.74
CA ASN A 244 8.04 22.57 -8.60
C ASN A 244 7.61 21.49 -9.60
N LYS A 245 8.59 20.78 -10.17
CA LYS A 245 8.32 19.75 -11.19
C LYS A 245 7.61 18.56 -10.55
N GLY A 246 6.41 18.24 -11.04
CA GLY A 246 5.61 17.13 -10.52
C GLY A 246 4.71 17.50 -9.33
N GLU A 247 4.63 18.78 -8.98
CA GLU A 247 3.68 19.29 -7.98
C GLU A 247 2.45 19.92 -8.65
N ALA A 248 1.27 19.69 -8.07
CA ALA A 248 0.03 20.35 -8.41
C ALA A 248 -0.50 21.13 -7.20
N GLN A 249 -1.40 22.10 -7.42
CA GLN A 249 -2.00 22.83 -6.32
C GLN A 249 -2.79 21.90 -5.38
N SER A 250 -2.48 22.01 -4.08
CA SER A 250 -3.16 21.35 -2.98
C SER A 250 -4.42 22.10 -2.55
N PRO A 251 -5.38 21.42 -1.91
CA PRO A 251 -6.58 22.06 -1.37
C PRO A 251 -6.32 22.69 0.01
N LEU A 252 -5.41 22.13 0.81
CA LEU A 252 -5.10 22.53 2.18
C LEU A 252 -3.68 23.12 2.30
N GLN A 253 -3.50 24.03 3.26
CA GLN A 253 -2.17 24.46 3.67
C GLN A 253 -1.49 23.32 4.43
N GLY A 254 -0.22 23.04 4.12
CA GLY A 254 0.53 21.94 4.74
C GLY A 254 0.23 20.55 4.16
N GLU A 255 -0.57 20.46 3.10
CA GLU A 255 -0.72 19.26 2.26
C GLU A 255 -0.02 19.52 0.93
N ILE A 256 0.75 18.56 0.40
CA ILE A 256 1.35 18.64 -0.94
C ILE A 256 0.65 17.66 -1.86
N ARG A 257 0.44 18.04 -3.12
CA ARG A 257 -0.24 17.20 -4.10
C ARG A 257 0.68 16.91 -5.27
N LEU A 258 0.90 15.62 -5.54
CA LEU A 258 1.62 15.20 -6.74
C LEU A 258 0.75 15.42 -7.99
N GLN A 259 1.39 15.84 -9.07
CA GLN A 259 0.73 16.00 -10.38
C GLN A 259 0.16 14.66 -10.87
N SER A 260 0.88 13.55 -10.70
CA SER A 260 0.42 12.20 -11.03
C SER A 260 -0.89 11.84 -10.32
N ASP A 261 -0.97 12.08 -9.03
CA ASP A 261 -2.15 11.75 -8.21
C ASP A 261 -3.35 12.63 -8.60
N HIS A 262 -3.11 13.93 -8.82
CA HIS A 262 -4.13 14.84 -9.34
C HIS A 262 -4.75 14.34 -10.65
N LEU A 263 -3.91 13.86 -11.57
CA LEU A 263 -4.32 13.37 -12.88
C LEU A 263 -5.01 11.99 -12.79
N LEU A 264 -4.45 11.04 -12.03
CA LEU A 264 -5.03 9.70 -11.84
C LEU A 264 -6.40 9.75 -11.15
N ALA A 265 -6.62 10.70 -10.24
CA ALA A 265 -7.92 10.93 -9.62
C ALA A 265 -9.00 11.44 -10.61
N ARG A 266 -8.58 11.91 -11.80
CA ARG A 266 -9.46 12.56 -12.78
C ARG A 266 -9.50 11.88 -14.15
N ASP A 267 -8.56 10.97 -14.42
CA ASP A 267 -8.51 10.26 -15.70
C ASP A 267 -9.64 9.24 -15.84
N PRO A 268 -10.33 9.15 -17.00
CA PRO A 268 -11.40 8.19 -17.22
C PRO A 268 -11.02 6.72 -17.00
N GLN A 269 -9.73 6.36 -17.10
CA GLN A 269 -9.23 5.00 -16.88
C GLN A 269 -9.18 4.61 -15.39
N THR A 270 -9.11 5.59 -14.48
CA THR A 270 -8.85 5.37 -13.05
C THR A 270 -9.82 6.08 -12.10
N ALA A 271 -10.46 7.17 -12.52
CA ALA A 271 -11.25 8.05 -11.66
C ALA A 271 -12.42 7.35 -10.93
N CYS A 272 -13.11 6.41 -11.59
CA CYS A 272 -14.18 5.67 -10.93
C CYS A 272 -13.65 4.70 -9.87
N GLU A 273 -12.50 4.07 -10.11
CA GLU A 273 -11.87 3.25 -9.08
C GLU A 273 -11.31 4.12 -7.95
N TRP A 274 -10.75 5.29 -8.26
CA TRP A 274 -10.32 6.29 -7.26
C TRP A 274 -11.46 6.66 -6.32
N GLN A 275 -12.60 7.10 -6.88
CA GLN A 275 -13.79 7.46 -6.10
C GLN A 275 -14.35 6.26 -5.31
N SER A 276 -14.20 5.03 -5.81
CA SER A 276 -14.72 3.85 -5.13
C SER A 276 -13.99 3.49 -3.83
N MET A 277 -12.81 4.08 -3.60
CA MET A 277 -12.04 3.95 -2.36
C MET A 277 -12.58 4.88 -1.26
N VAL A 278 -13.27 5.96 -1.63
CA VAL A 278 -13.85 6.92 -0.69
C VAL A 278 -14.85 6.23 0.24
N ASN A 279 -14.64 6.35 1.55
CA ASN A 279 -15.52 5.79 2.58
C ASN A 279 -15.74 4.27 2.45
N ASN A 280 -14.74 3.53 1.96
CA ASN A 280 -14.82 2.08 1.77
C ASN A 280 -13.58 1.37 2.33
N GLN A 281 -13.37 1.49 3.64
CA GLN A 281 -12.20 0.92 4.34
C GLN A 281 -11.97 -0.58 4.04
N PRO A 282 -13.00 -1.45 4.05
CA PRO A 282 -12.78 -2.86 3.72
C PRO A 282 -12.25 -3.05 2.30
N LYS A 283 -12.67 -2.22 1.32
CA LYS A 283 -12.12 -2.29 -0.04
C LYS A 283 -10.66 -1.85 -0.04
N ILE A 284 -10.33 -0.70 0.56
CA ILE A 284 -8.96 -0.18 0.64
C ILE A 284 -8.04 -1.26 1.24
N GLN A 285 -8.36 -1.78 2.41
CA GLN A 285 -7.56 -2.79 3.10
C GLN A 285 -7.38 -4.07 2.25
N ASN A 286 -8.46 -4.63 1.73
CA ASN A 286 -8.41 -5.89 0.98
C ASN A 286 -7.65 -5.74 -0.35
N ARG A 287 -7.88 -4.64 -1.08
CA ARG A 287 -7.27 -4.41 -2.37
C ARG A 287 -5.80 -4.01 -2.24
N PHE A 288 -5.47 -3.16 -1.27
CA PHE A 288 -4.08 -2.81 -0.98
C PHE A 288 -3.27 -4.05 -0.57
N ALA A 289 -3.75 -4.86 0.39
CA ALA A 289 -3.04 -6.07 0.80
C ALA A 289 -2.81 -7.07 -0.35
N ALA A 290 -3.82 -7.27 -1.19
CA ALA A 290 -3.71 -8.16 -2.35
C ALA A 290 -2.68 -7.64 -3.36
N THR A 291 -2.68 -6.33 -3.64
CA THR A 291 -1.81 -5.74 -4.67
C THR A 291 -0.38 -5.55 -4.17
N MET A 292 -0.19 -5.19 -2.90
CA MET A 292 1.11 -5.21 -2.22
C MET A 292 1.70 -6.63 -2.21
N SER A 293 0.90 -7.67 -1.96
CA SER A 293 1.38 -9.05 -2.04
C SER A 293 1.81 -9.43 -3.47
N LYS A 294 1.12 -8.94 -4.50
CA LYS A 294 1.52 -9.13 -5.90
C LYS A 294 2.83 -8.40 -6.21
N MET A 295 2.95 -7.15 -5.77
CA MET A 295 4.17 -6.33 -5.93
C MET A 295 5.37 -6.96 -5.24
N ALA A 296 5.22 -7.41 -3.99
CA ALA A 296 6.26 -8.08 -3.23
C ALA A 296 6.75 -9.41 -3.87
N LEU A 297 6.05 -9.92 -4.89
CA LEU A 297 6.39 -11.15 -5.61
C LEU A 297 6.89 -10.90 -7.04
N LEU A 298 7.09 -9.65 -7.46
CA LEU A 298 7.68 -9.34 -8.77
C LEU A 298 9.09 -9.95 -8.86
N GLY A 299 9.35 -10.66 -9.95
CA GLY A 299 10.60 -11.41 -10.16
C GLY A 299 10.75 -12.68 -9.30
N GLN A 300 9.80 -12.99 -8.42
CA GLN A 300 9.89 -14.12 -7.49
C GLN A 300 8.99 -15.31 -7.87
N ASP A 301 9.46 -16.52 -7.56
CA ASP A 301 8.65 -17.73 -7.64
C ASP A 301 8.06 -18.04 -6.25
N LYS A 302 6.79 -17.67 -6.04
CA LYS A 302 6.07 -17.88 -4.78
C LYS A 302 6.15 -19.33 -4.28
N THR A 303 6.27 -20.33 -5.17
CA THR A 303 6.32 -21.75 -4.76
C THR A 303 7.63 -22.13 -4.05
N LYS A 304 8.65 -21.28 -4.16
CA LYS A 304 9.95 -21.42 -3.48
C LYS A 304 10.07 -20.57 -2.22
N LEU A 305 9.05 -19.77 -1.92
CA LEU A 305 9.01 -18.93 -0.73
C LEU A 305 8.16 -19.58 0.37
N ILE A 306 8.38 -19.12 1.60
CA ILE A 306 7.71 -19.60 2.80
C ILE A 306 6.73 -18.54 3.26
N ASP A 307 5.45 -18.89 3.38
CA ASP A 307 4.45 -17.99 3.96
C ASP A 307 4.73 -17.78 5.45
N CYS A 308 5.14 -16.56 5.78
CA CYS A 308 5.42 -16.09 7.13
C CYS A 308 4.49 -14.92 7.51
N SER A 309 3.34 -14.80 6.83
CA SER A 309 2.37 -13.74 7.06
C SER A 309 1.88 -13.72 8.51
N ASP A 310 1.92 -14.86 9.21
CA ASP A 310 1.47 -14.99 10.59
C ASP A 310 2.37 -14.28 11.62
N VAL A 311 3.58 -13.86 11.22
CA VAL A 311 4.51 -13.03 12.02
C VAL A 311 4.13 -11.55 12.04
N ILE A 312 3.53 -11.03 10.96
CA ILE A 312 3.18 -9.60 10.85
C ILE A 312 2.16 -9.23 11.95
N PRO A 313 2.38 -8.15 12.73
CA PRO A 313 1.45 -7.72 13.77
C PRO A 313 0.02 -7.48 13.27
N THR A 314 -0.95 -7.54 14.17
CA THR A 314 -2.33 -7.13 13.85
C THR A 314 -2.45 -5.61 13.97
N PRO A 315 -2.87 -4.90 12.90
CA PRO A 315 -2.96 -3.46 12.93
C PRO A 315 -3.96 -2.93 13.97
N PRO A 316 -3.74 -1.75 14.54
CA PRO A 316 -4.76 -1.04 15.29
C PRO A 316 -5.99 -0.78 14.42
N ALA A 317 -7.17 -0.74 15.05
CA ALA A 317 -8.41 -0.41 14.35
C ALA A 317 -8.33 1.01 13.76
N LEU A 318 -9.06 1.25 12.67
CA LEU A 318 -9.21 2.58 12.09
C LEU A 318 -9.69 3.58 13.16
N VAL A 319 -9.07 4.75 13.17
CA VAL A 319 -9.48 5.90 13.98
C VAL A 319 -10.03 6.95 13.03
N GLY A 320 -11.19 7.55 13.37
CA GLY A 320 -11.85 8.50 12.49
C GLY A 320 -12.79 7.84 11.47
N ALA A 321 -13.38 8.67 10.61
CA ALA A 321 -14.29 8.27 9.55
C ALA A 321 -14.14 9.23 8.38
N ALA A 322 -14.30 8.76 7.15
CA ALA A 322 -14.21 9.58 5.94
C ALA A 322 -14.96 10.92 6.06
N HIS A 323 -14.27 12.03 5.83
CA HIS A 323 -14.80 13.37 6.04
C HIS A 323 -14.25 14.35 5.00
N LEU A 324 -14.97 15.45 4.79
CA LEU A 324 -14.37 16.61 4.12
C LEU A 324 -13.60 17.41 5.17
N PRO A 325 -12.45 18.01 4.83
CA PRO A 325 -11.77 18.93 5.73
C PRO A 325 -12.67 20.11 6.13
N ALA A 326 -12.45 20.68 7.32
CA ALA A 326 -13.20 21.84 7.80
C ALA A 326 -13.21 22.97 6.76
N GLY A 327 -14.37 23.60 6.53
CA GLY A 327 -14.53 24.68 5.56
C GLY A 327 -14.69 24.24 4.10
N PHE A 328 -14.69 22.93 3.81
CA PHE A 328 -15.00 22.39 2.49
C PHE A 328 -16.45 21.92 2.39
N SER A 329 -16.87 21.68 1.16
CA SER A 329 -18.19 21.15 0.81
C SER A 329 -18.08 20.27 -0.42
N LEU A 330 -19.16 19.55 -0.75
CA LEU A 330 -19.24 18.80 -2.01
C LEU A 330 -19.08 19.71 -3.25
N SER A 331 -19.25 21.03 -3.14
CA SER A 331 -19.02 21.97 -4.25
C SER A 331 -17.52 22.23 -4.53
N ASP A 332 -16.65 21.87 -3.59
CA ASP A 332 -15.20 21.93 -3.73
C ASP A 332 -14.63 20.66 -4.38
N VAL A 333 -15.43 19.60 -4.52
CA VAL A 333 -15.02 18.33 -5.15
C VAL A 333 -15.07 18.46 -6.68
N GLU A 334 -13.97 18.14 -7.35
CA GLU A 334 -13.87 18.00 -8.80
C GLU A 334 -14.25 16.57 -9.20
N GLN A 335 -15.55 16.30 -9.28
CA GLN A 335 -16.05 14.97 -9.61
C GLN A 335 -15.58 14.53 -11.00
N ALA A 336 -15.01 13.32 -11.08
CA ALA A 336 -14.46 12.77 -12.32
C ALA A 336 -15.00 11.38 -12.69
N CYS A 337 -15.62 10.65 -11.76
CA CYS A 337 -16.29 9.40 -12.11
C CYS A 337 -17.62 9.67 -12.82
N ALA A 338 -17.72 9.27 -14.09
CA ALA A 338 -18.94 9.43 -14.87
C ALA A 338 -20.06 8.46 -14.46
N GLU A 339 -19.74 7.36 -13.77
CA GLU A 339 -20.69 6.30 -13.44
C GLU A 339 -21.50 6.58 -12.17
N THR A 340 -20.88 7.22 -11.18
CA THR A 340 -21.50 7.44 -9.87
C THR A 340 -21.16 8.85 -9.34
N PRO A 341 -22.10 9.53 -8.67
CA PRO A 341 -21.79 10.78 -7.99
C PRO A 341 -20.84 10.54 -6.81
N PHE A 342 -20.05 11.55 -6.46
CA PHE A 342 -19.16 11.48 -5.31
C PHE A 342 -19.97 11.23 -4.01
N PRO A 343 -19.50 10.37 -3.10
CA PRO A 343 -20.20 10.05 -1.86
C PRO A 343 -20.55 11.30 -1.04
N ALA A 344 -21.74 11.31 -0.43
CA ALA A 344 -22.14 12.41 0.45
C ALA A 344 -21.35 12.34 1.77
N LEU A 345 -20.35 13.21 1.90
CA LEU A 345 -19.53 13.38 3.10
C LEU A 345 -19.85 14.70 3.81
N THR A 346 -19.72 14.70 5.12
CA THR A 346 -19.82 15.91 5.95
C THR A 346 -18.44 16.50 6.18
N ALA A 347 -18.36 17.84 6.21
CA ALA A 347 -17.14 18.52 6.61
C ALA A 347 -16.97 18.54 8.12
N ASP A 348 -15.72 18.54 8.56
CA ASP A 348 -15.39 18.75 9.97
C ASP A 348 -15.91 20.10 10.47
N PRO A 349 -16.28 20.19 11.76
CA PRO A 349 -16.65 21.45 12.35
C PRO A 349 -15.43 22.37 12.53
N GLY A 350 -15.67 23.67 12.49
CA GLY A 350 -14.66 24.69 12.80
C GLY A 350 -13.97 25.29 11.58
N PRO A 351 -12.91 26.08 11.80
CA PRO A 351 -12.14 26.69 10.71
C PRO A 351 -11.20 25.67 10.06
N VAL A 352 -10.83 25.92 8.79
CA VAL A 352 -9.74 25.22 8.11
C VAL A 352 -8.45 25.36 8.94
N THR A 353 -7.73 24.26 9.15
CA THR A 353 -6.41 24.24 9.80
C THR A 353 -5.32 23.82 8.81
N SER A 354 -4.08 24.20 9.08
CA SER A 354 -2.93 23.66 8.34
C SER A 354 -2.66 22.22 8.79
N VAL A 355 -2.33 21.36 7.83
CA VAL A 355 -1.82 20.01 8.12
C VAL A 355 -0.37 20.15 8.63
N PRO A 356 0.00 19.50 9.75
CA PRO A 356 1.38 19.50 10.23
C PRO A 356 2.26 18.59 9.35
N PRO A 357 3.56 18.90 9.19
CA PRO A 357 4.48 17.98 8.55
C PRO A 357 4.65 16.71 9.39
N VAL A 358 4.92 15.59 8.72
CA VAL A 358 5.42 14.39 9.36
C VAL A 358 6.79 14.72 9.98
N PRO A 359 6.99 14.47 11.28
CA PRO A 359 8.30 14.66 11.89
C PRO A 359 9.30 13.68 11.26
N GLY A 360 10.39 14.20 10.69
CA GLY A 360 11.55 13.38 10.38
C GLY A 360 12.25 12.88 11.65
N SER A 361 13.12 11.89 11.49
CA SER A 361 13.90 11.27 12.56
C SER A 361 15.19 11.98 12.94
#